data_AF-A0A2V2B5T2-F1
#
_entry.id   AF-A0A2V2B5T2-F1
#
_cell.length_a   1.000
_cell.length_b   1.000
_cell.length_c   1.000
_cell.angle_alpha   90.00
_cell.angle_beta   90.00
_cell.angle_gamma   90.00
#
_symmetry.space_group_name_H-M   'P 1'
#
loop_
_entity.id
_entity.type
_entity.pdbx_description
1 polymer ?
#
loop_
_entity_poly.entity_id
_entity_poly.type
_entity_poly.pdbx_seq_one_letter_code
_entity_poly.pdbx_strand_id
1 'polypeptide(L)'
;MPLLLTHPARSGPWLRLRPARPPAKRVLDLVGAVALLALAAAPLALATAVLYVTQGGRPFVRQPVAGLAGRPFRTWRLRTDDGAGRIGAALDRCALDCLPQLLNVIRGEMSLVGPRPEARTDRPERLLVRPGMTGLWQVSARSDLPWEEMALLDRHYVENHWLGMDLAILAQTPRAAYRQRVA
;
A
#
# COMPACT_ATOMS: atom_id res chain seq x y z
N MET A 1 5.81 -24.72 -24.39
CA MET A 1 4.61 -25.48 -23.95
C MET A 1 3.88 -24.67 -22.89
N PRO A 2 2.85 -23.87 -23.24
CA PRO A 2 2.13 -23.04 -22.29
C PRO A 2 0.90 -23.78 -21.73
N LEU A 3 0.93 -24.14 -20.45
CA LEU A 3 -0.16 -24.73 -19.65
C LEU A 3 0.13 -24.24 -18.21
N LEU A 4 -0.74 -23.61 -17.41
CA LEU A 4 -2.19 -23.56 -17.34
C LEU A 4 -2.60 -22.21 -16.71
N LEU A 5 -3.52 -21.52 -17.38
CA LEU A 5 -4.45 -20.59 -16.76
C LEU A 5 -5.44 -21.43 -15.93
N THR A 6 -5.20 -21.61 -14.63
CA THR A 6 -6.25 -22.06 -13.71
C THR A 6 -6.48 -20.99 -12.66
N HIS A 7 -7.50 -20.21 -12.95
CA HIS A 7 -8.09 -19.23 -12.06
C HIS A 7 -9.18 -19.95 -11.26
N PRO A 8 -9.02 -20.24 -9.95
CA PRO A 8 -10.15 -20.65 -9.14
C PRO A 8 -10.75 -19.39 -8.52
N ALA A 9 -11.34 -18.51 -9.34
CA ALA A 9 -12.28 -17.50 -8.86
C ALA A 9 -13.69 -18.06 -9.02
N ARG A 10 -14.05 -19.08 -8.23
CA ARG A 10 -15.41 -19.59 -8.17
C ARG A 10 -15.90 -19.69 -6.72
N SER A 11 -16.78 -18.73 -6.41
CA SER A 11 -17.93 -18.83 -5.51
C SER A 11 -17.69 -19.40 -4.10
N GLY A 12 -17.13 -18.58 -3.21
CA GLY A 12 -17.39 -18.70 -1.78
C GLY A 12 -18.48 -17.73 -1.31
N PRO A 13 -19.19 -18.03 -0.20
CA PRO A 13 -20.30 -17.22 0.33
C PRO A 13 -19.91 -15.77 0.69
N TRP A 14 -18.62 -15.46 0.80
CA TRP A 14 -18.08 -14.13 1.09
C TRP A 14 -18.23 -13.11 -0.06
N LEU A 15 -18.52 -13.52 -1.30
CA LEU A 15 -18.81 -12.60 -2.42
C LEU A 15 -20.12 -11.80 -2.24
N ARG A 16 -20.96 -12.16 -1.25
CA ARG A 16 -22.18 -11.41 -0.91
C ARG A 16 -21.97 -10.28 0.09
N LEU A 17 -20.79 -10.20 0.72
CA LEU A 17 -20.43 -9.06 1.55
C LEU A 17 -19.79 -8.01 0.63
N ARG A 18 -20.63 -7.18 0.00
CA ARG A 18 -20.17 -5.86 -0.45
C ARG A 18 -20.19 -4.97 0.79
N PRO A 19 -19.07 -4.73 1.50
CA PRO A 19 -19.08 -3.62 2.44
C PRO A 19 -19.42 -2.38 1.64
N ALA A 20 -20.58 -1.79 1.93
CA ALA A 20 -20.96 -0.49 1.40
C ALA A 20 -19.85 0.47 1.85
N ARG A 21 -18.99 0.87 0.91
CA ARG A 21 -17.93 1.82 1.24
C ARG A 21 -18.62 3.12 1.59
N PRO A 22 -18.47 3.65 2.81
CA PRO A 22 -19.01 4.96 3.07
C PRO A 22 -18.34 5.94 2.09
N PRO A 23 -19.10 6.78 1.38
CA PRO A 23 -18.53 7.77 0.47
C PRO A 23 -17.48 8.64 1.19
N ALA A 24 -17.65 8.83 2.51
CA ALA A 24 -16.71 9.52 3.39
C ALA A 24 -15.28 8.94 3.36
N LYS A 25 -15.10 7.61 3.37
CA LYS A 25 -13.75 7.00 3.29
C LYS A 25 -13.06 7.38 1.99
N ARG A 26 -13.81 7.39 0.88
CA ARG A 26 -13.24 7.78 -0.42
C ARG A 26 -12.87 9.27 -0.46
N VAL A 27 -13.66 10.13 0.16
CA VAL A 27 -13.33 11.55 0.28
C VAL A 27 -12.05 11.73 1.10
N LEU A 28 -11.93 11.05 2.25
CA LEU A 28 -10.72 11.05 3.07
C LEU A 28 -9.49 10.59 2.27
N ASP A 29 -9.62 9.47 1.54
CA ASP A 29 -8.54 8.94 0.71
C ASP A 29 -8.07 9.96 -0.34
N LEU A 30 -9.02 10.61 -1.04
CA LEU A 30 -8.69 11.55 -2.10
C LEU A 30 -8.06 12.83 -1.56
N VAL A 31 -8.67 13.43 -0.53
CA VAL A 31 -8.18 14.67 0.09
C VAL A 31 -6.79 14.42 0.69
N GLY A 32 -6.64 13.34 1.47
CA GLY A 32 -5.36 12.99 2.07
C GLY A 32 -4.31 12.67 1.02
N ALA A 33 -4.64 11.92 -0.04
CA ALA A 33 -3.67 11.60 -1.08
C ALA A 33 -3.20 12.83 -1.86
N VAL A 34 -4.13 13.73 -2.20
CA VAL A 34 -3.79 14.99 -2.90
C VAL A 34 -2.95 15.90 -2.00
N ALA A 35 -3.32 16.06 -0.73
CA ALA A 35 -2.56 16.89 0.21
C ALA A 35 -1.14 16.34 0.44
N LEU A 36 -1.00 15.03 0.67
CA LEU A 36 0.30 14.38 0.83
C LEU A 36 1.15 14.48 -0.43
N LEU A 37 0.55 14.28 -1.61
CA LEU A 37 1.26 14.39 -2.88
C LEU A 37 1.71 15.83 -3.15
N ALA A 38 0.87 16.82 -2.85
CA ALA A 38 1.22 18.24 -2.99
C ALA A 38 2.38 18.62 -2.04
N LEU A 39 2.29 18.23 -0.77
CA LEU A 39 3.34 18.46 0.22
C LEU A 39 4.65 17.78 -0.17
N ALA A 40 4.57 16.56 -0.73
CA ALA A 40 5.74 15.78 -1.10
C ALA A 40 6.20 16.02 -2.54
N ALA A 41 5.57 16.90 -3.33
CA ALA A 41 5.87 17.07 -4.74
C ALA A 41 7.33 17.49 -4.99
N ALA A 42 7.79 18.52 -4.27
CA ALA A 42 9.16 19.01 -4.38
C ALA A 42 10.22 17.96 -3.96
N PRO A 43 10.16 17.34 -2.76
CA PRO A 43 11.13 16.31 -2.39
C PRO A 43 11.06 15.07 -3.29
N LEU A 44 9.86 14.68 -3.77
CA LEU A 44 9.69 13.56 -4.69
C LEU A 44 10.32 13.86 -6.07
N ALA A 45 10.12 15.07 -6.60
CA ALA A 45 10.73 15.51 -7.85
C ALA A 45 12.26 15.54 -7.74
N LEU A 46 12.78 16.10 -6.64
CA LEU A 46 14.22 16.13 -6.36
C LEU A 46 14.79 14.71 -6.25
N ALA A 47 14.16 13.83 -5.47
CA ALA A 47 14.56 12.43 -5.33
C ALA A 47 14.60 11.71 -6.68
N THR A 48 13.57 11.91 -7.51
CA THR A 48 13.49 11.34 -8.86
C THR A 48 14.62 11.84 -9.76
N ALA A 49 14.89 13.16 -9.76
CA ALA A 49 15.96 13.76 -10.55
C ALA A 49 17.34 13.28 -10.10
N VAL A 50 17.57 13.23 -8.78
CA VAL A 50 18.82 12.73 -8.20
C VAL A 50 19.04 11.27 -8.58
N LEU A 51 18.05 10.39 -8.41
CA LEU A 51 18.14 8.99 -8.83
C LEU A 51 18.44 8.86 -10.32
N TYR A 52 17.79 9.66 -11.16
CA TYR A 52 18.00 9.65 -12.60
C TYR A 52 19.43 10.06 -12.99
N VAL A 53 19.96 11.14 -12.42
CA VAL A 53 21.30 11.67 -12.74
C VAL A 53 22.42 10.80 -12.16
N THR A 54 22.24 10.28 -10.94
CA THR A 54 23.32 9.57 -10.24
C THR A 54 23.41 8.09 -10.58
N GLN A 55 22.28 7.43 -10.82
CA GLN A 55 22.23 5.98 -10.99
C GLN A 55 21.93 5.56 -12.43
N GLY A 56 21.51 6.50 -13.28
CA GLY A 56 21.01 6.21 -14.61
C GLY A 56 19.75 5.33 -14.61
N GLY A 57 19.16 5.16 -15.80
CA GLY A 57 18.01 4.28 -15.99
C GLY A 57 16.70 4.81 -15.40
N ARG A 58 15.82 3.89 -15.01
CA ARG A 58 14.44 4.22 -14.58
C ARG A 58 14.41 4.43 -13.06
N PRO A 59 14.02 5.63 -12.56
CA PRO A 59 13.96 5.91 -11.12
C PRO A 59 12.76 5.23 -10.44
N PHE A 60 11.84 4.66 -11.22
CA PHE A 60 10.63 4.01 -10.72
C PHE A 60 10.61 2.51 -11.01
N VAL A 61 10.19 1.74 -9.99
CA VAL A 61 9.90 0.31 -10.08
C VAL A 61 8.38 0.12 -10.10
N ARG A 62 7.90 -0.79 -10.96
CA ARG A 62 6.49 -1.19 -11.01
C ARG A 62 6.32 -2.58 -10.44
N GLN A 63 5.30 -2.77 -9.61
CA GLN A 63 4.97 -4.06 -9.02
C GLN A 63 3.50 -4.41 -9.28
N PRO A 64 3.18 -5.67 -9.64
CA PRO A 64 1.80 -6.11 -9.77
C PRO A 64 1.14 -6.22 -8.40
N VAL A 65 -0.13 -5.82 -8.32
CA VAL A 65 -0.93 -5.89 -7.09
C VAL A 65 -2.34 -6.38 -7.43
N ALA A 66 -2.88 -7.26 -6.60
CA ALA A 66 -4.28 -7.63 -6.59
C ALA A 66 -5.09 -6.56 -5.84
N GLY A 67 -5.94 -5.83 -6.56
CA GLY A 67 -6.81 -4.81 -6.00
C GLY A 67 -8.17 -5.34 -5.58
N LEU A 68 -9.11 -4.42 -5.38
CA LEU A 68 -10.51 -4.73 -5.06
C LEU A 68 -11.09 -5.76 -6.03
N ALA A 69 -11.78 -6.75 -5.47
CA ALA A 69 -12.43 -7.85 -6.18
C ALA A 69 -11.44 -8.64 -7.06
N GLY A 70 -10.15 -8.64 -6.68
CA GLY A 70 -9.09 -9.30 -7.43
C GLY A 70 -8.68 -8.58 -8.72
N ARG A 71 -9.14 -7.35 -8.96
CA ARG A 71 -8.78 -6.59 -10.17
C ARG A 71 -7.28 -6.26 -10.13
N PRO A 72 -6.46 -6.77 -11.06
CA PRO A 72 -5.02 -6.51 -11.03
C PRO A 72 -4.73 -5.06 -11.45
N PHE A 73 -3.76 -4.44 -10.80
CA PHE A 73 -3.20 -3.15 -11.21
C PHE A 73 -1.68 -3.12 -10.96
N ARG A 74 -1.04 -2.02 -11.34
CA ARG A 74 0.40 -1.80 -11.13
C ARG A 74 0.61 -0.64 -10.18
N THR A 75 1.31 -0.91 -9.09
CA THR A 75 1.76 0.13 -8.15
C THR A 75 3.16 0.60 -8.51
N TRP A 76 3.49 1.83 -8.12
CA TRP A 76 4.75 2.48 -8.41
C TRP A 76 5.52 2.79 -7.14
N ARG A 77 6.83 2.60 -7.16
CA ARG A 77 7.75 3.01 -6.10
C ARG A 77 9.00 3.63 -6.69
N LEU A 78 9.68 4.47 -5.93
CA LEU A 78 11.05 4.84 -6.29
C LEU A 78 11.96 3.63 -6.12
N ARG A 79 13.02 3.61 -6.91
CA ARG A 79 14.04 2.57 -6.84
C ARG A 79 14.96 2.81 -5.64
N THR A 80 14.96 1.87 -4.71
CA THR A 80 15.75 1.88 -3.46
C THR A 80 16.58 0.61 -3.26
N ASP A 81 16.78 -0.18 -4.32
CA ASP A 81 17.60 -1.39 -4.31
C ASP A 81 19.09 -1.08 -4.03
N ASP A 82 19.91 -2.11 -3.81
CA ASP A 82 21.35 -1.95 -3.54
C ASP A 82 22.07 -1.11 -4.61
N GLY A 83 21.58 -1.18 -5.85
CA GLY A 83 22.01 -0.36 -6.98
C GLY A 83 21.56 1.10 -6.96
N ALA A 84 20.88 1.58 -5.91
CA ALA A 84 20.55 2.99 -5.69
C ALA A 84 21.45 3.66 -4.63
N GLY A 85 22.35 2.88 -4.02
CA GLY A 85 23.39 3.36 -3.10
C GLY A 85 22.84 4.12 -1.88
N ARG A 86 23.63 5.08 -1.37
CA ARG A 86 23.27 5.88 -0.18
C ARG A 86 21.96 6.66 -0.32
N ILE A 87 21.64 7.10 -1.55
CA ILE A 87 20.40 7.83 -1.86
C ILE A 87 19.20 6.88 -1.75
N GLY A 88 19.28 5.68 -2.35
CA GLY A 88 18.25 4.66 -2.21
C GLY A 88 17.95 4.33 -0.75
N ALA A 89 19.00 4.09 0.04
CA ALA A 89 18.87 3.84 1.46
C ALA A 89 18.26 5.03 2.24
N ALA A 90 18.58 6.27 1.86
CA ALA A 90 17.96 7.45 2.48
C ALA A 90 16.47 7.59 2.14
N LEU A 91 16.10 7.34 0.88
CA LEU A 91 14.70 7.37 0.43
C LEU A 91 13.86 6.30 1.11
N ASP A 92 14.42 5.09 1.26
CA ASP A 92 13.78 4.00 1.99
C ASP A 92 13.58 4.38 3.46
N ARG A 93 14.61 4.87 4.16
CA ARG A 93 14.54 5.31 5.57
C ARG A 93 13.49 6.38 5.83
N CYS A 94 13.31 7.31 4.89
CA CYS A 94 12.32 8.38 5.00
C CYS A 94 10.92 7.99 4.47
N ALA A 95 10.70 6.74 4.05
CA ALA A 95 9.46 6.26 3.45
C ALA A 95 9.02 7.05 2.19
N LEU A 96 9.96 7.75 1.54
CA LEU A 96 9.68 8.54 0.34
C LEU A 96 9.52 7.65 -0.89
N ASP A 97 10.07 6.44 -0.83
CA ASP A 97 10.00 5.43 -1.88
C ASP A 97 8.57 5.03 -2.26
N CYS A 98 7.65 5.08 -1.29
CA CYS A 98 6.25 4.68 -1.45
C CYS A 98 5.32 5.81 -1.89
N LEU A 99 5.75 7.07 -1.90
CA LEU A 99 4.90 8.21 -2.26
C LEU A 99 4.29 8.16 -3.67
N PRO A 100 4.95 7.60 -4.71
CA PRO A 100 4.32 7.45 -6.02
C PRO A 100 3.01 6.63 -5.99
N GLN A 101 2.79 5.80 -4.97
CA GLN A 101 1.55 5.02 -4.77
C GLN A 101 0.34 5.90 -4.47
N LEU A 102 0.52 7.16 -4.03
CA LEU A 102 -0.58 8.11 -3.85
C LEU A 102 -1.37 8.32 -5.14
N LEU A 103 -0.73 8.17 -6.31
CA LEU A 103 -1.41 8.21 -7.60
C LEU A 103 -2.40 7.04 -7.77
N ASN A 104 -2.08 5.85 -7.23
CA ASN A 104 -3.00 4.70 -7.24
C ASN A 104 -4.18 4.93 -6.29
N VAL A 105 -3.99 5.67 -5.20
CA VAL A 105 -5.09 6.12 -4.32
C VAL A 105 -5.99 7.08 -5.09
N ILE A 106 -5.44 8.09 -5.76
CA ILE A 106 -6.21 9.05 -6.57
C ILE A 106 -7.00 8.32 -7.69
N ARG A 107 -6.38 7.34 -8.37
CA ARG A 107 -7.05 6.50 -9.40
C ARG A 107 -8.11 5.56 -8.84
N GLY A 108 -8.14 5.35 -7.52
CA GLY A 108 -9.12 4.48 -6.88
C GLY A 108 -8.80 2.99 -6.98
N GLU A 109 -7.53 2.67 -7.23
CA GLU A 109 -6.98 1.31 -7.18
C GLU A 109 -6.59 0.96 -5.74
N MET A 110 -6.05 1.94 -5.00
CA MET A 110 -5.66 1.83 -3.59
C MET A 110 -6.47 2.77 -2.69
N SER A 111 -6.30 2.57 -1.38
CA SER A 111 -6.79 3.40 -0.28
C SER A 111 -5.58 3.90 0.53
N LEU A 112 -5.72 4.97 1.32
CA LEU A 112 -4.65 5.36 2.24
C LEU A 112 -4.48 4.26 3.31
N VAL A 113 -5.60 3.81 3.87
CA VAL A 113 -5.65 2.73 4.87
C VAL A 113 -6.33 1.49 4.28
N GLY A 114 -5.69 0.33 4.45
CA GLY A 114 -6.19 -0.95 3.99
C GLY A 114 -5.17 -2.07 4.19
N PRO A 115 -5.51 -3.32 3.83
CA PRO A 115 -4.56 -4.43 3.86
C PRO A 115 -3.37 -4.17 2.94
N ARG A 116 -2.19 -4.69 3.32
CA ARG A 116 -0.96 -4.47 2.53
C ARG A 116 -1.15 -4.95 1.07
N PRO A 117 -0.66 -4.22 0.05
CA PRO A 117 -0.75 -4.65 -1.33
C PRO A 117 0.12 -5.88 -1.59
N GLU A 118 -0.46 -6.91 -2.21
CA GLU A 118 0.22 -8.13 -2.61
C GLU A 118 -0.08 -8.46 -4.07
N ALA A 119 0.90 -9.03 -4.78
CA ALA A 119 0.74 -9.45 -6.17
C ALA A 119 -0.28 -10.60 -6.31
N ARG A 120 -0.25 -11.51 -5.34
CA ARG A 120 -1.16 -12.64 -5.18
C ARG A 120 -1.39 -12.83 -3.69
N THR A 121 -2.62 -13.13 -3.32
CA THR A 121 -2.97 -13.41 -1.94
C THR A 121 -3.68 -14.75 -1.87
N ASP A 122 -3.32 -15.55 -0.88
CA ASP A 122 -4.01 -16.78 -0.49
C ASP A 122 -5.29 -16.48 0.33
N ARG A 123 -5.51 -15.21 0.68
CA ARG A 123 -6.59 -14.71 1.52
C ARG A 123 -7.59 -13.87 0.72
N PRO A 124 -8.64 -14.49 0.15
CA PRO A 124 -9.59 -13.79 -0.69
C PRO A 124 -10.35 -12.68 0.04
N GLU A 125 -10.46 -12.72 1.37
CA GLU A 125 -11.10 -11.68 2.19
C GLU A 125 -10.44 -10.30 1.99
N ARG A 126 -9.12 -10.25 1.76
CA ARG A 126 -8.40 -8.97 1.54
C ARG A 126 -8.83 -8.28 0.26
N LEU A 127 -9.37 -9.04 -0.69
CA LEU A 127 -9.88 -8.52 -1.96
C LEU A 127 -11.25 -7.85 -1.82
N LEU A 128 -11.90 -7.92 -0.65
CA LEU A 128 -13.18 -7.26 -0.40
C LEU A 128 -13.04 -5.73 -0.23
N VAL A 129 -11.83 -5.26 0.11
CA VAL A 129 -11.50 -3.84 0.27
C VAL A 129 -10.38 -3.44 -0.70
N ARG A 130 -10.08 -2.14 -0.79
CA ARG A 130 -8.88 -1.71 -1.54
C ARG A 130 -7.65 -1.98 -0.68
N PRO A 131 -6.52 -2.42 -1.28
CA PRO A 131 -5.27 -2.43 -0.56
C PRO A 131 -4.86 -1.01 -0.11
N GLY A 132 -4.19 -0.93 1.03
CA GLY A 132 -3.77 0.31 1.69
C GLY A 132 -2.31 0.67 1.43
N MET A 133 -1.97 1.95 1.55
CA MET A 133 -0.56 2.35 1.70
C MET A 133 -0.03 2.03 3.10
N THR A 134 -0.91 2.15 4.09
CA THR A 134 -0.74 1.72 5.49
C THR A 134 -1.94 0.84 5.89
N GLY A 135 -1.84 0.15 7.03
CA GLY A 135 -2.83 -0.83 7.46
C GLY A 135 -2.71 -1.12 8.95
N LEU A 136 -3.74 -1.76 9.50
CA LEU A 136 -3.83 -2.04 10.93
C LEU A 136 -2.60 -2.80 11.44
N TRP A 137 -2.27 -3.94 10.81
CA TRP A 137 -1.09 -4.68 11.23
C TRP A 137 0.20 -3.89 11.01
N GLN A 138 0.29 -3.03 9.98
CA GLN A 138 1.50 -2.25 9.74
C GLN A 138 1.76 -1.24 10.86
N VAL A 139 0.72 -0.74 11.54
CA VAL A 139 0.88 0.15 12.70
C VAL A 139 0.93 -0.59 14.03
N SER A 140 0.31 -1.77 14.11
CA SER A 140 0.34 -2.64 15.28
C SER A 140 1.59 -3.53 15.37
N ALA A 141 2.29 -3.73 14.25
CA ALA A 141 3.43 -4.62 14.16
C ALA A 141 4.54 -4.16 15.12
N ARG A 142 4.78 -5.02 16.12
CA ARG A 142 6.09 -5.14 16.76
C ARG A 142 6.99 -5.92 15.81
N SER A 143 8.30 -5.71 15.92
CA SER A 143 9.32 -6.20 14.99
C SER A 143 9.31 -7.73 14.76
N ASP A 144 8.59 -8.47 15.59
CA ASP A 144 8.58 -9.92 15.76
C ASP A 144 7.18 -10.57 15.63
N LEU A 145 6.17 -9.86 15.12
CA LEU A 145 4.80 -10.41 15.04
C LEU A 145 4.72 -11.63 14.09
N PRO A 146 4.22 -12.80 14.55
CA PRO A 146 4.02 -13.97 13.69
C PRO A 146 3.13 -13.68 12.48
N TRP A 147 3.34 -14.40 11.38
CA TRP A 147 2.59 -14.17 10.14
C TRP A 147 1.09 -14.42 10.28
N GLU A 148 0.69 -15.37 11.15
CA GLU A 148 -0.72 -15.61 11.45
C GLU A 148 -1.36 -14.38 12.10
N GLU A 149 -0.67 -13.72 13.04
CA GLU A 149 -1.19 -12.55 13.73
C GLU A 149 -1.35 -11.35 12.80
N MET A 150 -0.40 -11.15 11.88
CA MET A 150 -0.52 -10.11 10.84
C MET A 150 -1.79 -10.31 10.00
N ALA A 151 -2.09 -11.57 9.67
CA ALA A 151 -3.26 -11.91 8.89
C ALA A 151 -4.57 -11.75 9.66
N LEU A 152 -4.57 -12.04 10.96
CA LEU A 152 -5.72 -11.78 11.84
C LEU A 152 -6.04 -10.29 11.91
N LEU A 153 -5.02 -9.44 12.01
CA LEU A 153 -5.18 -7.98 11.99
C LEU A 153 -5.71 -7.47 10.63
N ASP A 154 -5.20 -8.01 9.52
CA ASP A 154 -5.75 -7.72 8.18
C ASP A 154 -7.22 -8.14 8.06
N ARG A 155 -7.57 -9.34 8.53
CA ARG A 155 -8.96 -9.83 8.55
C ARG A 155 -9.85 -8.95 9.42
N HIS A 156 -9.39 -8.61 10.63
CA HIS A 156 -10.12 -7.76 11.56
C HIS A 156 -10.40 -6.38 10.95
N TYR A 157 -9.43 -5.80 10.23
CA TYR A 157 -9.64 -4.56 9.48
C TYR A 157 -10.69 -4.75 8.38
N VAL A 158 -10.59 -5.79 7.54
CA VAL A 158 -11.56 -6.05 6.46
C VAL A 158 -12.99 -6.11 7.00
N GLU A 159 -13.19 -6.81 8.12
CA GLU A 159 -14.51 -7.03 8.73
C GLU A 159 -15.06 -5.82 9.48
N ASN A 160 -14.20 -5.04 10.15
CA ASN A 160 -14.64 -4.04 11.14
C ASN A 160 -14.19 -2.61 10.83
N HIS A 161 -13.59 -2.34 9.67
CA HIS A 161 -13.11 -1.00 9.35
C HIS A 161 -14.26 0.03 9.33
N TRP A 162 -13.99 1.16 9.97
CA TRP A 162 -14.81 2.35 9.97
C TRP A 162 -13.89 3.58 9.98
N LEU A 163 -14.45 4.77 9.76
CA LEU A 163 -13.65 5.98 9.51
C LEU A 163 -12.70 6.34 10.67
N GLY A 164 -13.11 6.18 11.93
CA GLY A 164 -12.25 6.48 13.07
C GLY A 164 -11.10 5.50 13.24
N MET A 165 -11.30 4.23 12.86
CA MET A 165 -10.18 3.27 12.79
C MET A 165 -9.15 3.71 11.74
N ASP A 166 -9.60 4.18 10.57
CA ASP A 166 -8.70 4.72 9.54
C ASP A 166 -7.91 5.92 10.07
N LEU A 167 -8.58 6.87 10.74
CA LEU A 167 -7.91 8.04 11.33
C LEU A 167 -6.90 7.64 12.40
N ALA A 168 -7.23 6.67 13.25
CA ALA A 168 -6.31 6.15 14.26
C ALA A 168 -5.08 5.48 13.62
N ILE A 169 -5.27 4.71 12.54
CA ILE A 169 -4.17 4.08 11.79
C ILE A 169 -3.30 5.17 11.14
N LEU A 170 -3.90 6.17 10.48
CA LEU A 170 -3.17 7.28 9.87
C LEU A 170 -2.35 8.05 10.90
N ALA A 171 -2.91 8.35 12.07
CA ALA A 171 -2.20 9.04 13.15
C ALA A 171 -1.00 8.25 13.69
N GLN A 172 -1.08 6.91 13.72
CA GLN A 172 0.00 6.04 14.16
C GLN A 172 1.05 5.77 13.07
N THR A 173 0.70 5.96 11.80
CA THR A 173 1.53 5.58 10.65
C THR A 173 2.91 6.25 10.63
N PRO A 174 3.08 7.57 10.89
CA PRO A 174 4.41 8.20 10.88
C PRO A 174 5.37 7.56 11.89
N ARG A 175 4.87 7.29 13.10
CA ARG A 175 5.66 6.65 14.17
C ARG A 175 6.01 5.21 13.84
N ALA A 176 5.05 4.45 13.31
CA ALA A 176 5.27 3.06 12.90
C ALA A 176 6.26 2.97 11.74
N ALA A 177 6.09 3.83 10.72
CA ALA A 177 6.96 3.90 9.55
C ALA A 177 8.40 4.24 9.91
N TYR A 178 8.61 5.17 10.86
CA TYR A 178 9.93 5.50 11.38
C TYR A 178 10.57 4.32 12.12
N ARG A 179 9.82 3.67 13.03
CA ARG A 179 10.32 2.51 13.79
C ARG A 179 10.75 1.36 12.89
N GLN A 180 9.96 1.02 11.87
CA GLN A 180 10.25 -0.10 10.97
C GLN A 180 11.47 0.08 10.09
N ARG A 181 11.97 1.32 9.95
CA ARG A 181 13.05 1.66 9.02
C ARG A 181 14.34 2.09 9.70
N VAL A 182 14.27 2.42 10.99
CA VAL A 182 15.40 2.95 11.77
C VAL A 182 15.78 2.02 12.93
N ALA A 183 14.86 1.18 13.41
CA ALA A 183 15.14 0.13 14.39
C ALA A 183 15.56 -1.17 13.70
#